data_AF-A0A4Q0Z146-F1
#
_entry.id   AF-A0A4Q0Z146-F1
#
_cell.length_a   1.000
_cell.length_b   1.000
_cell.length_c   1.000
_cell.angle_alpha   90.00
_cell.angle_beta   90.00
_cell.angle_gamma   90.00
#
_symmetry.space_group_name_H-M   'P 1'
#
loop_
_entity.id
_entity.type
_entity.pdbx_description
1 polymer ?
#
loop_
_entity_poly.entity_id
_entity_poly.type
_entity_poly.pdbx_seq_one_letter_code
_entity_poly.pdbx_strand_id
1 'polypeptide(L)'
;MIGSVSSVSDVSMPSYGVNEILSGLSSDEYSTIRSVLSNYDSSNLTSEDAFEITQAFEEANIQPSRQMSNFMDSLGFDAQQIGQLASVLPQNVQASNPSNSLDEFKKEEEALTIALKDLLLENNDNNETPSFSKEQVEDFASKIAALKDDTKESVKQMIENLSSQSSSLTQTQTQNIVQNSLSHILSDSNNYNSFSIYA
;
A
#
# COMPACT_ATOMS: atom_id res chain seq x y z
N MET A 1 74.12 -5.78 -3.67
CA MET A 1 72.77 -5.73 -3.08
C MET A 1 71.78 -5.52 -4.21
N ILE A 2 70.69 -6.28 -4.14
CA ILE A 2 69.70 -6.55 -5.16
C ILE A 2 68.66 -5.42 -5.14
N GLY A 3 68.11 -5.08 -6.31
CA GLY A 3 66.79 -4.46 -6.46
C GLY A 3 66.78 -3.37 -7.52
N SER A 4 65.81 -3.28 -8.42
CA SER A 4 64.64 -4.09 -8.68
C SER A 4 64.16 -3.80 -10.10
N VAL A 5 63.51 -4.81 -10.62
CA VAL A 5 62.84 -5.05 -11.89
C VAL A 5 61.83 -3.98 -12.38
N SER A 6 61.76 -3.90 -13.71
CA SER A 6 60.56 -3.76 -14.55
C SER A 6 59.70 -2.48 -14.46
N SER A 7 59.97 -1.57 -15.41
CA SER A 7 58.97 -0.62 -15.91
C SER A 7 58.02 -1.39 -16.84
N VAL A 8 56.86 -1.80 -16.31
CA VAL A 8 55.78 -2.34 -17.14
C VAL A 8 55.05 -1.19 -17.82
N SER A 9 55.05 -1.22 -19.14
CA SER A 9 54.34 -0.29 -20.00
C SER A 9 52.83 -0.47 -19.86
N ASP A 10 52.15 0.66 -19.73
CA ASP A 10 50.82 0.97 -20.29
C ASP A 10 49.93 -0.23 -20.65
N VAL A 11 49.13 -0.66 -19.68
CA VAL A 11 47.86 -1.33 -19.95
C VAL A 11 46.77 -0.31 -19.73
N SER A 12 46.10 0.03 -20.83
CA SER A 12 44.83 0.75 -20.88
C SER A 12 43.85 0.20 -19.85
N MET A 13 43.29 1.08 -19.04
CA MET A 13 41.87 0.97 -18.69
C MET A 13 41.22 2.34 -18.88
N PRO A 14 40.10 2.43 -19.63
CA PRO A 14 39.28 3.62 -19.56
C PRO A 14 38.92 3.82 -18.09
N SER A 15 39.24 4.99 -17.55
CA SER A 15 38.64 5.43 -16.30
C SER A 15 37.15 5.55 -16.55
N TYR A 16 36.45 4.46 -16.31
CA TYR A 16 35.03 4.47 -16.01
C TYR A 16 34.83 5.59 -15.00
N GLY A 17 34.03 6.58 -15.39
CA GLY A 17 33.59 7.67 -14.53
C GLY A 17 32.77 7.08 -13.38
N VAL A 18 33.46 6.55 -12.39
CA VAL A 18 32.89 6.24 -11.09
C VAL A 18 32.85 7.53 -10.29
N ASN A 19 31.87 8.40 -10.58
CA ASN A 19 31.34 9.38 -9.63
C ASN A 19 30.11 10.14 -10.16
N GLU A 20 29.08 9.43 -10.60
CA GLU A 20 27.70 9.95 -10.59
C GLU A 20 26.78 9.02 -9.77
N ILE A 21 27.28 8.55 -8.62
CA ILE A 21 26.40 8.18 -7.48
C ILE A 21 26.17 9.44 -6.66
N LEU A 22 25.83 10.54 -7.33
CA LEU A 22 25.03 11.58 -6.73
C LEU A 22 23.61 11.12 -6.99
N SER A 23 22.91 10.83 -5.91
CA SER A 23 21.52 10.38 -5.88
C SER A 23 20.61 11.45 -6.49
N GLY A 24 20.62 11.53 -7.81
CA GLY A 24 20.03 12.60 -8.56
C GLY A 24 19.95 12.33 -10.06
N LEU A 25 18.94 12.92 -10.69
CA LEU A 25 18.65 12.75 -12.11
C LEU A 25 19.79 13.33 -12.97
N SER A 26 20.12 12.67 -14.07
CA SER A 26 21.01 13.16 -15.11
C SER A 26 20.34 14.28 -15.92
N SER A 27 21.13 15.11 -16.61
CA SER A 27 20.59 16.18 -17.47
C SER A 27 19.64 15.64 -18.55
N ASP A 28 19.92 14.47 -19.10
CA ASP A 28 19.04 13.80 -20.09
C ASP A 28 17.70 13.37 -19.47
N GLU A 29 17.71 12.91 -18.22
CA GLU A 29 16.50 12.54 -17.49
C GLU A 29 15.63 13.78 -17.23
N TYR A 30 16.22 14.90 -16.78
CA TYR A 30 15.49 16.17 -16.62
C TYR A 30 14.85 16.66 -17.91
N SER A 31 15.57 16.57 -19.03
CA SER A 31 15.05 16.95 -20.35
C SER A 31 13.87 16.08 -20.75
N THR A 32 13.99 14.76 -20.52
CA THR A 32 12.94 13.79 -20.82
C THR A 32 11.69 14.04 -19.98
N ILE A 33 11.85 14.23 -18.66
CA ILE A 33 10.72 14.51 -17.74
C ILE A 33 9.97 15.75 -18.16
N ARG A 34 10.69 16.83 -18.47
CA ARG A 34 10.08 18.07 -18.94
C ARG A 34 9.35 17.87 -20.26
N SER A 35 9.93 17.11 -21.19
CA SER A 35 9.33 16.84 -22.49
C SER A 35 8.03 16.03 -22.35
N VAL A 36 8.02 15.00 -21.51
CA VAL A 36 6.83 14.19 -21.25
C VAL A 36 5.75 15.05 -20.62
N LEU A 37 6.06 15.70 -19.49
CA LEU A 37 5.08 16.48 -18.72
C LEU A 37 4.54 17.71 -19.46
N SER A 38 5.28 18.27 -20.41
CA SER A 38 4.81 19.40 -21.22
C SER A 38 3.61 19.06 -22.12
N ASN A 39 3.30 17.78 -22.33
CA ASN A 39 2.13 17.35 -23.10
C ASN A 39 0.85 17.24 -22.24
N TYR A 40 0.98 17.31 -20.92
CA TYR A 40 -0.12 17.11 -19.98
C TYR A 40 -0.44 18.39 -19.21
N ASP A 41 -1.63 18.44 -18.60
CA ASP A 41 -2.06 19.54 -17.75
C ASP A 41 -1.98 19.13 -16.29
N SER A 42 -1.12 19.80 -15.52
CA SER A 42 -0.92 19.49 -14.10
C SER A 42 -2.16 19.72 -13.22
N SER A 43 -3.08 20.59 -13.65
CA SER A 43 -4.32 20.87 -12.92
C SER A 43 -5.45 19.89 -13.24
N ASN A 44 -5.32 19.10 -14.31
CA ASN A 44 -6.35 18.18 -14.79
C ASN A 44 -5.77 16.84 -15.27
N LEU A 45 -4.91 16.24 -14.45
CA LEU A 45 -4.38 14.90 -14.68
C LEU A 45 -5.44 13.82 -14.41
N THR A 46 -5.66 12.95 -15.39
CA THR A 46 -6.50 11.76 -15.24
C THR A 46 -5.64 10.52 -14.91
N SER A 47 -6.29 9.40 -14.55
CA SER A 47 -5.61 8.12 -14.34
C SER A 47 -4.95 7.58 -15.62
N GLU A 48 -5.52 7.87 -16.78
CA GLU A 48 -4.97 7.49 -18.08
C GLU A 48 -3.70 8.29 -18.37
N ASP A 49 -3.76 9.63 -18.18
CA ASP A 49 -2.59 10.51 -18.31
C ASP A 49 -1.46 10.08 -17.36
N ALA A 50 -1.80 9.78 -16.10
CA ALA A 50 -0.82 9.37 -15.11
C ALA A 50 -0.14 8.05 -15.48
N PHE A 51 -0.90 7.08 -16.00
CA PHE A 51 -0.35 5.81 -16.49
C PHE A 51 0.62 6.05 -17.65
N GLU A 52 0.23 6.85 -18.65
CA GLU A 52 1.09 7.20 -19.79
C GLU A 52 2.36 7.93 -19.35
N ILE A 53 2.25 8.84 -18.38
CA ILE A 53 3.39 9.55 -17.79
C ILE A 53 4.36 8.57 -17.11
N THR A 54 3.85 7.67 -16.26
CA THR A 54 4.71 6.68 -15.57
C THR A 54 5.34 5.70 -16.53
N GLN A 55 4.59 5.24 -17.54
CA GLN A 55 5.10 4.35 -18.57
C GLN A 55 6.22 5.02 -19.36
N ALA A 56 6.07 6.28 -19.76
CA ALA A 56 7.11 7.03 -20.45
C ALA A 56 8.39 7.16 -19.62
N PHE A 57 8.28 7.28 -18.29
CA PHE A 57 9.44 7.29 -17.40
C PHE A 57 10.11 5.92 -17.26
N GLU A 58 9.32 4.84 -17.17
CA GLU A 58 9.85 3.47 -17.15
C GLU A 58 10.57 3.13 -18.46
N GLU A 59 10.00 3.51 -19.61
CA GLU A 59 10.62 3.34 -20.93
C GLU A 59 11.93 4.14 -21.07
N ALA A 60 11.98 5.33 -20.47
CA ALA A 60 13.19 6.15 -20.40
C ALA A 60 14.18 5.70 -19.31
N ASN A 61 13.88 4.60 -18.59
CA ASN A 61 14.65 4.09 -17.46
C ASN A 61 14.83 5.06 -16.29
N ILE A 62 13.91 6.03 -16.16
CA ILE A 62 13.94 7.06 -15.13
C ILE A 62 13.32 6.50 -13.86
N GLN A 63 14.12 6.36 -12.81
CA GLN A 63 13.65 5.81 -11.55
C GLN A 63 12.93 6.86 -10.69
N PRO A 64 11.83 6.49 -10.00
CA PRO A 64 11.18 7.36 -9.05
C PRO A 64 12.16 7.73 -7.92
N SER A 65 12.42 9.02 -7.78
CA SER A 65 13.36 9.55 -6.79
C SER A 65 12.85 10.87 -6.19
N ARG A 66 13.40 11.25 -5.03
CA ARG A 66 13.04 12.54 -4.41
C ARG A 66 13.38 13.73 -5.30
N GLN A 67 14.45 13.65 -6.10
CA GLN A 67 14.81 14.72 -7.02
C GLN A 67 13.82 14.84 -8.17
N MET A 68 13.35 13.71 -8.72
CA MET A 68 12.24 13.69 -9.68
C MET A 68 11.02 14.40 -9.12
N SER A 69 10.60 14.04 -7.90
CA SER A 69 9.43 14.66 -7.28
C SER A 69 9.56 16.18 -7.15
N ASN A 70 10.70 16.68 -6.70
CA ASN A 70 10.94 18.11 -6.58
C ASN A 70 10.95 18.82 -7.95
N PHE A 71 11.47 18.15 -8.97
CA PHE A 71 11.49 18.71 -10.33
C PHE A 71 10.09 18.76 -10.95
N MET A 72 9.31 17.70 -10.76
CA MET A 72 7.90 17.66 -11.16
C MET A 72 7.09 18.73 -10.45
N ASP A 73 7.31 18.90 -9.14
CA ASP A 73 6.65 19.94 -8.33
C ASP A 73 6.97 21.34 -8.85
N SER A 74 8.22 21.59 -9.27
CA SER A 74 8.61 22.84 -9.93
C SER A 74 7.93 23.06 -11.30
N LEU A 75 7.44 22.00 -11.94
CA LEU A 75 6.62 22.07 -13.16
C LEU A 75 5.12 22.11 -12.85
N GLY A 76 4.74 22.07 -11.57
CA GLY A 76 3.36 22.06 -11.08
C GLY A 76 2.75 20.66 -10.98
N PHE A 77 3.51 19.60 -11.24
CA PHE A 77 3.06 18.21 -11.21
C PHE A 77 3.44 17.53 -9.89
N ASP A 78 2.48 16.90 -9.22
CA ASP A 78 2.76 16.10 -8.03
C ASP A 78 3.10 14.66 -8.43
N ALA A 79 4.37 14.27 -8.26
CA ALA A 79 4.85 12.93 -8.58
C ALA A 79 4.19 11.83 -7.76
N GLN A 80 3.82 12.12 -6.50
CA GLN A 80 3.08 11.17 -5.67
C GLN A 80 1.65 11.02 -6.16
N GLN A 81 1.01 12.12 -6.59
CA GLN A 81 -0.33 12.06 -7.18
C GLN A 81 -0.32 11.27 -8.50
N ILE A 82 0.66 11.50 -9.37
CA ILE A 82 0.82 10.74 -10.63
C ILE A 82 1.05 9.26 -10.32
N GLY A 83 1.97 8.92 -9.41
CA GLY A 83 2.24 7.54 -9.04
C GLY A 83 1.02 6.84 -8.44
N GLN A 84 0.24 7.55 -7.61
CA GLN A 84 -1.04 7.05 -7.14
C GLN A 84 -1.98 6.79 -8.31
N LEU A 85 -2.27 7.81 -9.14
CA LEU A 85 -3.18 7.77 -10.28
C LEU A 85 -2.84 6.68 -11.31
N ALA A 86 -1.55 6.46 -11.59
CA ALA A 86 -1.04 5.42 -12.47
C ALA A 86 -1.20 4.01 -11.86
N SER A 87 -1.08 3.91 -10.54
CA SER A 87 -1.27 2.67 -9.80
C SER A 87 -2.75 2.33 -9.58
N VAL A 88 -3.70 3.21 -9.95
CA VAL A 88 -5.16 3.01 -9.75
C VAL A 88 -5.89 2.32 -10.91
N LEU A 89 -5.20 1.62 -11.81
CA LEU A 89 -5.87 0.55 -12.54
C LEU A 89 -5.98 -0.69 -11.64
N PRO A 90 -7.21 -1.20 -11.42
CA PRO A 90 -8.22 -0.64 -10.54
C PRO A 90 -7.85 -0.83 -9.07
N GLN A 91 -7.95 0.23 -8.24
CA GLN A 91 -8.61 0.19 -6.92
C GLN A 91 -8.87 1.63 -6.46
N ASN A 92 -10.07 2.11 -6.81
CA ASN A 92 -10.78 3.24 -6.23
C ASN A 92 -10.21 3.81 -4.91
N VAL A 93 -9.38 4.86 -4.97
CA VAL A 93 -9.19 5.78 -3.84
C VAL A 93 -9.01 7.22 -4.32
N GLN A 94 -10.03 8.00 -3.99
CA GLN A 94 -10.09 9.44 -4.10
C GLN A 94 -9.17 10.08 -3.05
N ALA A 95 -8.42 11.09 -3.49
CA ALA A 95 -7.38 11.86 -2.79
C ALA A 95 -7.70 12.26 -1.34
N SER A 96 -6.67 12.24 -0.46
CA SER A 96 -6.06 13.48 0.10
C SER A 96 -4.98 13.23 1.17
N ASN A 97 -3.81 13.81 0.89
CA ASN A 97 -2.75 14.31 1.79
C ASN A 97 -1.79 13.36 2.55
N PRO A 98 -0.48 13.72 2.62
CA PRO A 98 0.59 12.89 3.16
C PRO A 98 0.83 13.21 4.63
N SER A 99 0.30 12.40 5.53
CA SER A 99 0.87 12.22 6.87
C SER A 99 0.18 11.04 7.53
N ASN A 100 0.99 10.16 8.15
CA ASN A 100 0.60 9.12 9.10
C ASN A 100 0.45 7.70 8.57
N SER A 101 1.59 7.09 8.22
CA SER A 101 1.76 5.62 8.25
C SER A 101 1.59 4.98 9.65
N LEU A 102 1.12 5.72 10.65
CA LEU A 102 0.81 5.22 12.00
C LEU A 102 -0.69 5.40 12.37
N ASP A 103 -1.41 6.32 11.73
CA ASP A 103 -2.86 6.47 11.92
C ASP A 103 -3.67 5.67 10.91
N GLU A 104 -3.09 5.29 9.76
CA GLU A 104 -3.74 4.39 8.80
C GLU A 104 -3.94 2.98 9.38
N PHE A 105 -2.94 2.46 10.11
CA PHE A 105 -3.07 1.18 10.83
C PHE A 105 -4.16 1.20 11.91
N LYS A 106 -4.33 2.33 12.61
CA LYS A 106 -5.40 2.48 13.61
C LYS A 106 -6.77 2.69 12.98
N LYS A 107 -6.84 3.42 11.86
CA LYS A 107 -8.09 3.68 11.15
C LYS A 107 -8.60 2.44 10.44
N GLU A 108 -7.70 1.57 9.99
CA GLU A 108 -8.02 0.27 9.42
C GLU A 108 -8.50 -0.73 10.49
N GLU A 109 -7.89 -0.76 11.68
CA GLU A 109 -8.40 -1.53 12.82
C GLU A 109 -9.80 -1.08 13.26
N GLU A 110 -10.04 0.24 13.28
CA GLU A 110 -11.34 0.79 13.64
C GLU A 110 -12.38 0.49 12.54
N ALA A 111 -12.02 0.59 11.26
CA ALA A 111 -12.88 0.23 10.15
C ALA A 111 -13.28 -1.26 10.16
N LEU A 112 -12.33 -2.15 10.46
CA LEU A 112 -12.62 -3.58 10.64
C LEU A 112 -13.54 -3.84 11.82
N THR A 113 -13.30 -3.15 12.94
CA THR A 113 -14.13 -3.25 14.14
C THR A 113 -15.55 -2.75 13.88
N ILE A 114 -15.69 -1.65 13.14
CA ILE A 114 -16.98 -1.07 12.78
C ILE A 114 -17.72 -2.00 11.82
N ALA A 115 -17.07 -2.49 10.76
CA ALA A 115 -17.68 -3.40 9.80
C ALA A 115 -18.10 -4.74 10.43
N LEU A 116 -17.29 -5.26 11.37
CA LEU A 116 -17.64 -6.44 12.14
C LEU A 116 -18.86 -6.17 13.04
N LYS A 117 -18.90 -5.01 13.71
CA LYS A 117 -20.04 -4.62 14.53
C LYS A 117 -21.29 -4.44 13.69
N ASP A 118 -21.19 -3.85 12.51
CA ASP A 118 -22.30 -3.64 11.60
C ASP A 118 -22.88 -4.99 11.16
N LEU A 119 -22.05 -5.90 10.64
CA LEU A 119 -22.49 -7.24 10.22
C LEU A 119 -23.09 -8.09 11.36
N LEU A 120 -22.62 -7.92 12.60
CA LEU A 120 -23.03 -8.74 13.74
C LEU A 120 -24.14 -8.10 14.59
N LEU A 121 -24.25 -6.77 14.60
CA LEU A 121 -25.22 -6.00 15.40
C LEU A 121 -26.28 -5.30 14.55
N GLU A 122 -26.27 -5.39 13.22
CA GLU A 122 -27.30 -4.70 12.42
C GLU A 122 -28.70 -5.21 12.79
N ASN A 123 -29.42 -4.33 13.51
CA ASN A 123 -30.77 -4.56 13.99
C ASN A 123 -31.72 -4.30 12.82
N ASN A 124 -32.00 -5.32 12.01
CA ASN A 124 -33.19 -5.30 11.20
C ASN A 124 -34.39 -5.51 12.14
N ASP A 125 -35.36 -4.59 12.10
CA ASP A 125 -36.58 -4.41 12.91
C ASP A 125 -37.50 -5.66 13.14
N ASN A 126 -37.06 -6.87 12.83
CA ASN A 126 -37.86 -8.08 12.80
C ASN A 126 -37.66 -8.98 14.02
N ASN A 127 -37.74 -8.46 15.25
CA ASN A 127 -37.82 -9.20 16.54
C ASN A 127 -36.88 -10.41 16.80
N GLU A 128 -35.94 -10.73 15.92
CA GLU A 128 -35.03 -11.84 16.09
C GLU A 128 -33.95 -11.42 17.09
N THR A 129 -33.79 -12.23 18.13
CA THR A 129 -32.77 -12.02 19.14
C THR A 129 -31.39 -11.95 18.46
N PRO A 130 -30.57 -10.92 18.75
CA PRO A 130 -29.22 -10.86 18.20
C PRO A 130 -28.46 -12.11 18.62
N SER A 131 -28.03 -12.93 17.65
CA SER A 131 -27.28 -14.17 17.91
C SER A 131 -25.92 -13.89 18.55
N PHE A 132 -25.40 -12.66 18.43
CA PHE A 132 -24.19 -12.22 19.10
C PHE A 132 -24.49 -11.18 20.18
N SER A 133 -23.97 -11.44 21.37
CA SER A 133 -23.92 -10.43 22.41
C SER A 133 -22.86 -9.38 22.06
N LYS A 134 -23.13 -8.11 22.37
CA LYS A 134 -22.17 -7.01 22.21
C LYS A 134 -20.77 -7.36 22.76
N GLU A 135 -20.74 -8.05 23.90
CA GLU A 135 -19.52 -8.52 24.58
C GLU A 135 -18.72 -9.51 23.73
N GLN A 136 -19.40 -10.42 23.01
CA GLN A 136 -18.75 -11.36 22.09
C GLN A 136 -18.16 -10.63 20.87
N VAL A 137 -18.86 -9.62 20.36
CA VAL A 137 -18.38 -8.81 19.23
C VAL A 137 -17.19 -7.95 19.63
N GLU A 138 -17.20 -7.41 20.85
CA GLU A 138 -16.06 -6.66 21.40
C GLU A 138 -14.85 -7.57 21.69
N ASP A 139 -15.06 -8.81 22.13
CA ASP A 139 -13.99 -9.82 22.28
C ASP A 139 -13.37 -10.18 20.92
N PHE A 140 -14.21 -10.39 19.89
CA PHE A 140 -13.72 -10.62 18.53
C PHE A 140 -12.95 -9.44 17.98
N ALA A 141 -13.46 -8.21 18.12
CA ALA A 141 -12.74 -7.01 17.68
C ALA A 141 -11.38 -6.86 18.38
N SER A 142 -11.34 -7.10 19.69
CA SER A 142 -10.10 -7.02 20.48
C SER A 142 -9.08 -8.07 20.05
N LYS A 143 -9.53 -9.28 19.73
CA LYS A 143 -8.67 -10.36 19.25
C LYS A 143 -8.18 -10.10 17.82
N ILE A 144 -9.04 -9.59 16.94
CA ILE A 144 -8.66 -9.18 15.58
C ILE A 144 -7.57 -8.11 15.63
N ALA A 145 -7.67 -7.14 16.54
CA ALA A 145 -6.65 -6.11 16.73
C ALA A 145 -5.28 -6.69 17.15
N ALA A 146 -5.27 -7.83 17.83
CA ALA A 146 -4.05 -8.52 18.25
C ALA A 146 -3.45 -9.47 17.17
N LEU A 147 -4.12 -9.64 16.04
CA LEU A 147 -3.65 -10.49 14.94
C LEU A 147 -2.44 -9.88 14.22
N LYS A 148 -1.71 -10.74 13.49
CA LYS A 148 -0.69 -10.32 12.50
C LYS A 148 -1.35 -9.59 11.33
N ASP A 149 -0.60 -8.72 10.69
CA ASP A 149 -1.07 -7.93 9.54
C ASP A 149 -1.60 -8.82 8.41
N ASP A 150 -0.91 -9.91 8.06
CA ASP A 150 -1.38 -10.87 7.04
C ASP A 150 -2.73 -11.51 7.39
N THR A 151 -2.95 -11.80 8.69
CA THR A 151 -4.19 -12.41 9.15
C THR A 151 -5.31 -11.37 9.25
N LYS A 152 -4.99 -10.12 9.62
CA LYS A 152 -5.94 -9.00 9.58
C LYS A 152 -6.43 -8.77 8.15
N GLU A 153 -5.55 -8.82 7.16
CA GLU A 153 -5.92 -8.69 5.75
C GLU A 153 -6.84 -9.84 5.29
N SER A 154 -6.60 -11.05 5.78
CA SER A 154 -7.49 -12.20 5.52
C SER A 154 -8.88 -12.00 6.14
N VAL A 155 -8.97 -11.46 7.35
CA VAL A 155 -10.24 -11.11 8.02
C VAL A 155 -10.95 -9.97 7.28
N LYS A 156 -10.20 -8.96 6.83
CA LYS A 156 -10.69 -7.84 6.03
C LYS A 156 -11.34 -8.30 4.73
N GLN A 157 -10.61 -9.08 3.94
CA GLN A 157 -11.10 -9.64 2.68
C GLN A 157 -12.37 -10.47 2.89
N MET A 158 -12.44 -11.24 3.99
CA MET A 158 -13.63 -12.01 4.33
C MET A 158 -14.83 -11.10 4.63
N ILE A 159 -14.64 -10.07 5.46
CA ILE A 159 -15.69 -9.10 5.81
C ILE A 159 -16.16 -8.32 4.57
N GLU A 160 -15.25 -7.86 3.71
CA GLU A 160 -15.59 -7.16 2.46
C GLU A 160 -16.32 -8.05 1.47
N ASN A 161 -15.89 -9.31 1.35
CA ASN A 161 -16.52 -10.28 0.47
C ASN A 161 -17.94 -10.62 0.92
N LEU A 162 -18.17 -10.73 2.24
CA LEU A 162 -19.50 -10.93 2.81
C LEU A 162 -20.37 -9.69 2.69
N SER A 163 -19.81 -8.50 2.90
CA SER A 163 -20.51 -7.23 2.72
C SER A 163 -20.94 -7.03 1.26
N SER A 164 -20.12 -7.46 0.31
CA SER A 164 -20.43 -7.47 -1.13
C SER A 164 -21.49 -8.50 -1.51
N GLN A 165 -21.56 -9.62 -0.78
CA GLN A 165 -22.57 -10.67 -0.93
C GLN A 165 -23.85 -10.45 -0.11
N SER A 166 -24.03 -9.25 0.47
CA SER A 166 -25.18 -8.85 1.29
C SER A 166 -26.54 -9.01 0.59
N SER A 167 -26.59 -8.96 -0.75
CA SER A 167 -27.82 -9.23 -1.53
C SER A 167 -28.14 -10.72 -1.71
N SER A 168 -27.18 -11.63 -1.50
CA SER A 168 -27.35 -13.07 -1.75
C SER A 168 -27.42 -13.94 -0.50
N LEU A 169 -26.82 -13.50 0.60
CA LEU A 169 -26.78 -14.25 1.86
C LEU A 169 -27.77 -13.66 2.86
N THR A 170 -28.50 -14.52 3.58
CA THR A 170 -29.34 -14.05 4.70
C THR A 170 -28.47 -13.61 5.87
N GLN A 171 -29.00 -12.73 6.72
CA GLN A 171 -28.29 -12.26 7.91
C GLN A 171 -27.82 -13.43 8.80
N THR A 172 -28.65 -14.46 8.98
CA THR A 172 -28.28 -15.69 9.72
C THR A 172 -27.13 -16.44 9.07
N GLN A 173 -27.11 -16.53 7.73
CA GLN A 173 -26.04 -17.19 7.00
C GLN A 173 -24.73 -16.40 7.13
N THR A 174 -24.78 -15.08 6.92
CA THR A 174 -23.63 -14.18 7.11
C THR A 174 -23.07 -14.31 8.52
N GLN A 175 -23.92 -14.24 9.54
CA GLN A 175 -23.53 -14.39 10.94
C GLN A 175 -22.87 -15.75 11.23
N ASN A 176 -23.41 -16.85 10.69
CA ASN A 176 -22.84 -18.18 10.90
C ASN A 176 -21.47 -18.34 10.23
N ILE A 177 -21.31 -17.80 9.01
CA ILE A 177 -20.05 -17.79 8.27
C ILE A 177 -19.00 -16.99 9.03
N VAL A 178 -19.34 -15.76 9.45
CA VAL A 178 -18.46 -14.90 10.25
C VAL A 178 -18.07 -15.61 11.55
N GLN A 179 -19.02 -16.26 12.24
CA GLN A 179 -18.75 -17.00 13.47
C GLN A 179 -17.73 -18.11 13.29
N ASN A 180 -17.95 -18.94 12.27
CA ASN A 180 -17.18 -20.16 12.06
C ASN A 180 -15.74 -19.82 11.69
N SER A 181 -15.57 -18.86 10.77
CA SER A 181 -14.24 -18.46 10.32
C SER A 181 -13.50 -17.62 11.35
N LEU A 182 -14.12 -16.63 12.01
CA LEU A 182 -13.43 -15.88 13.06
C LEU A 182 -13.05 -16.80 14.22
N SER A 183 -13.94 -17.69 14.65
CA SER A 183 -13.58 -18.62 15.74
C SER A 183 -12.38 -19.48 15.37
N HIS A 184 -12.28 -19.91 14.11
CA HIS A 184 -11.13 -20.68 13.64
C HIS A 184 -9.84 -19.84 13.60
N ILE A 185 -9.90 -18.63 13.03
CA ILE A 185 -8.75 -17.72 12.92
C ILE A 185 -8.25 -17.31 14.30
N LEU A 186 -9.16 -16.97 15.21
CA LEU A 186 -8.84 -16.47 16.54
C LEU A 186 -8.44 -17.58 17.52
N SER A 187 -8.76 -18.83 17.24
CA SER A 187 -8.29 -19.97 18.06
C SER A 187 -6.84 -20.34 17.78
N ASP A 188 -6.30 -19.95 16.62
CA ASP A 188 -4.93 -20.27 16.25
C ASP A 188 -3.94 -19.24 16.81
N SER A 189 -3.10 -19.68 17.75
CA SER A 189 -2.09 -18.84 18.37
C SER A 189 -1.01 -18.34 17.40
N ASN A 190 -0.82 -19.02 16.25
CA ASN A 190 0.16 -18.61 15.23
C ASN A 190 -0.28 -17.36 14.47
N ASN A 191 -1.58 -17.03 14.51
CA ASN A 191 -2.15 -15.88 13.83
C ASN A 191 -1.96 -14.56 14.61
N TYR A 192 -1.53 -14.64 15.87
CA TYR A 192 -1.25 -13.47 16.69
C TYR A 192 0.18 -13.03 16.52
N ASN A 193 0.43 -11.73 16.66
CA ASN A 193 1.80 -11.23 16.67
C ASN A 193 2.56 -11.94 17.80
N SER A 194 3.55 -12.76 17.45
CA SER A 194 4.43 -13.39 18.43
C SER A 194 5.15 -12.27 19.16
N PHE A 195 4.63 -11.87 20.32
CA PHE A 195 5.43 -11.13 21.27
C PHE A 195 6.55 -12.09 21.64
N SER A 196 7.73 -11.92 21.04
CA SER A 196 8.95 -12.50 21.57
C SER A 196 9.14 -11.88 22.95
N ILE A 197 8.52 -12.49 23.96
CA ILE A 197 8.89 -12.27 25.34
C ILE A 197 10.32 -12.81 25.41
N TYR A 198 11.29 -11.91 25.35
CA TYR A 198 12.59 -12.17 25.94
C TYR A 198 12.34 -12.49 27.41
N ALA A 199 12.47 -13.77 27.77
CA ALA A 199 12.69 -14.24 29.13
C ALA A 199 13.63 -15.45 29.08
#